data_AF-A0A9P3F560-F1
#
_entry.id   AF-A0A9P3F560-F1
#
_cell.length_a   1.000
_cell.length_b   1.000
_cell.length_c   1.000
_cell.angle_alpha   90.00
_cell.angle_beta   90.00
_cell.angle_gamma   90.00
#
_symmetry.space_group_name_H-M   'P 1'
#
loop_
_entity.id
_entity.type
_entity.pdbx_description
1 polymer ?
#
loop_
_entity_poly.entity_id
_entity_poly.type
_entity_poly.pdbx_seq_one_letter_code
_entity_poly.pdbx_strand_id
1 'polypeptide(L)'
;MTRTLFFCIAEEAKPFVPKALGEFSTDPEDPPFLYYLVESKDCPRTGEGFRMRLQDGESFESDFINASKEECQNWALDKWLQPIKFNFIEPSIIAIADERSARDGTLLMSFYFGDDAPDEPPMEFDGYGPLPPKGNTWYDFRIHHNAAQLFHASLLFTEPDIFFPIYFGRPEKFTDETGVFDVLKAWKHTEEESSDKEE
;
A
#
# COMPACT_ATOMS: atom_id res chain seq x y z
N MET A 1 -8.17 9.68 -11.67
CA MET A 1 -7.96 9.10 -10.33
C MET A 1 -6.87 8.06 -10.47
N THR A 2 -5.83 8.15 -9.65
CA THR A 2 -4.73 7.17 -9.61
C THR A 2 -5.16 5.90 -8.88
N ARG A 3 -4.46 4.78 -9.09
CA ARG A 3 -4.65 3.55 -8.30
C ARG A 3 -3.32 2.88 -7.99
N THR A 4 -3.32 2.14 -6.89
CA THR A 4 -2.16 1.41 -6.38
C THR A 4 -1.89 0.16 -7.20
N LEU A 5 -0.61 -0.09 -7.51
CA LEU A 5 -0.23 -1.33 -8.20
C LEU A 5 -0.32 -2.51 -7.24
N PHE A 6 -0.98 -3.58 -7.66
CA PHE A 6 -1.12 -4.81 -6.90
C PHE A 6 -0.44 -5.97 -7.63
N PHE A 7 0.63 -6.48 -7.03
CA PHE A 7 1.41 -7.60 -7.56
C PHE A 7 0.98 -8.91 -6.90
N CYS A 8 0.99 -9.99 -7.66
CA CYS A 8 0.91 -11.35 -7.13
C CYS A 8 2.23 -12.05 -7.43
N ILE A 9 2.98 -12.40 -6.39
CA ILE A 9 4.33 -12.98 -6.55
C ILE A 9 4.40 -14.47 -6.19
N ALA A 10 3.31 -15.06 -5.69
CA ALA A 10 3.25 -16.47 -5.34
C ALA A 10 2.02 -17.14 -5.97
N GLU A 11 2.18 -18.37 -6.45
CA GLU A 11 1.07 -19.15 -7.04
C GLU A 11 -0.02 -19.43 -5.99
N GLU A 12 0.41 -19.70 -4.75
CA GLU A 12 -0.45 -19.94 -3.60
C GLU A 12 -1.36 -18.75 -3.30
N ALA A 13 -0.94 -17.55 -3.69
CA ALA A 13 -1.68 -16.31 -3.44
C ALA A 13 -2.77 -16.04 -4.50
N LYS A 14 -2.71 -16.68 -5.68
CA LYS A 14 -3.69 -16.43 -6.77
C LYS A 14 -5.15 -16.58 -6.33
N PRO A 15 -5.55 -17.60 -5.53
CA PRO A 15 -6.94 -17.72 -5.06
C PRO A 15 -7.40 -16.57 -4.16
N PHE A 16 -6.48 -15.85 -3.52
CA PHE A 16 -6.78 -14.73 -2.64
C PHE A 16 -6.92 -13.40 -3.39
N VAL A 17 -6.26 -13.22 -4.53
CA VAL A 17 -6.23 -11.96 -5.30
C VAL A 17 -7.63 -11.43 -5.67
N PRO A 18 -8.60 -12.22 -6.16
CA PRO A 18 -9.95 -11.73 -6.46
C PRO A 18 -10.62 -11.08 -5.24
N LYS A 19 -10.45 -11.67 -4.05
CA LYS A 19 -11.00 -11.15 -2.81
C LYS A 19 -10.42 -9.79 -2.46
N ALA A 20 -9.09 -9.66 -2.51
CA ALA A 20 -8.40 -8.40 -2.22
C ALA A 20 -8.73 -7.29 -3.24
N LEU A 21 -8.92 -7.65 -4.52
CA LEU A 21 -9.35 -6.70 -5.56
C LEU A 21 -10.79 -6.20 -5.35
N GLY A 22 -11.68 -7.07 -4.88
CA GLY A 22 -13.12 -6.79 -4.82
C GLY A 22 -13.61 -6.03 -3.58
N GLU A 23 -12.81 -5.96 -2.50
CA GLU A 23 -13.33 -5.58 -1.18
C GLU A 23 -13.69 -4.09 -1.00
N PHE A 24 -13.22 -3.21 -1.88
CA PHE A 24 -13.44 -1.76 -1.76
C PHE A 24 -14.61 -1.23 -2.61
N SER A 25 -15.47 -2.12 -3.11
CA SER A 25 -16.69 -1.77 -3.85
C SER A 25 -17.88 -2.51 -3.25
N THR A 26 -18.73 -1.78 -2.51
CA THR A 26 -20.04 -2.27 -2.04
C THR A 26 -21.13 -2.11 -3.10
N ASP A 27 -20.91 -1.24 -4.09
CA ASP A 27 -21.76 -1.04 -5.27
C ASP A 27 -21.00 -1.48 -6.54
N PRO A 28 -21.49 -2.46 -7.32
CA PRO A 28 -20.86 -2.87 -8.57
C PRO A 28 -20.79 -1.78 -9.65
N GLU A 29 -21.57 -0.70 -9.54
CA GLU A 29 -21.58 0.44 -10.48
C GLU A 29 -20.70 1.62 -10.00
N ASP A 30 -20.19 1.60 -8.76
CA ASP A 30 -19.43 2.71 -8.17
C ASP A 30 -17.99 2.30 -7.80
N PRO A 31 -16.96 2.83 -8.47
CA PRO A 31 -15.57 2.56 -8.13
C PRO A 31 -15.13 3.48 -6.98
N PRO A 32 -14.28 2.97 -6.06
CA PRO A 32 -12.92 2.82 -6.52
C PRO A 32 -12.33 1.49 -6.07
N PHE A 33 -12.17 0.57 -7.03
CA PHE A 33 -11.20 -0.52 -6.91
C PHE A 33 -9.84 0.08 -6.50
N LEU A 34 -9.33 -0.22 -5.31
CA LEU A 34 -8.11 0.42 -4.83
C LEU A 34 -6.89 0.14 -5.74
N TYR A 35 -6.98 -0.93 -6.53
CA TYR A 35 -5.83 -1.56 -7.17
C TYR A 35 -5.93 -1.67 -8.69
N TYR A 36 -4.76 -1.67 -9.32
CA TYR A 36 -4.50 -2.23 -10.64
C TYR A 36 -3.71 -3.53 -10.49
N LEU A 37 -4.26 -4.67 -10.93
CA LEU A 37 -3.56 -5.96 -10.90
C LEU A 37 -2.43 -5.98 -11.94
N VAL A 38 -1.19 -6.15 -11.48
CA VAL A 38 -0.01 -6.21 -12.36
C VAL A 38 0.25 -7.64 -12.82
N GLU A 39 -0.12 -7.89 -14.07
CA GLU A 39 0.00 -9.21 -14.70
C GLU A 39 1.22 -9.32 -15.60
N SER A 40 1.71 -8.21 -16.16
CA SER A 40 2.84 -8.22 -17.07
C SER A 40 3.91 -7.19 -16.73
N LYS A 41 5.16 -7.51 -17.07
CA LYS A 41 6.29 -6.56 -16.99
C LYS A 41 6.15 -5.41 -17.98
N ASP A 42 5.35 -5.60 -19.03
CA ASP A 42 5.02 -4.55 -19.99
C ASP A 42 3.86 -3.70 -19.47
N CYS A 43 4.18 -2.56 -18.87
CA CYS A 43 3.18 -1.64 -18.33
C CYS A 43 2.27 -1.09 -19.45
N PRO A 44 0.94 -1.23 -19.33
CA PRO A 44 -0.03 -0.57 -20.19
C PRO A 44 0.17 0.94 -20.27
N ARG A 45 -0.28 1.53 -21.39
CA ARG A 45 -0.21 3.00 -21.60
C ARG A 45 -1.30 3.76 -20.84
N THR A 46 -2.34 3.09 -20.40
CA THR A 46 -3.48 3.65 -19.66
C THR A 46 -3.94 2.69 -18.58
N GLY A 47 -4.63 3.20 -17.56
CA GLY A 47 -5.18 2.40 -16.45
C GLY A 47 -6.18 1.33 -16.90
N GLU A 48 -6.87 1.54 -18.03
CA GLU A 48 -7.83 0.57 -18.61
C GLU A 48 -7.18 -0.76 -19.03
N GLY A 49 -5.86 -0.77 -19.25
CA GLY A 49 -5.13 -1.99 -19.57
C GLY A 49 -4.87 -2.89 -18.36
N PHE A 50 -5.21 -2.45 -17.15
CA PHE A 50 -5.10 -3.25 -15.94
C PHE A 50 -6.45 -3.81 -15.53
N ARG A 51 -6.46 -5.06 -15.05
CA ARG A 51 -7.64 -5.61 -14.38
C ARG A 51 -7.79 -4.99 -12.99
N MET A 52 -9.02 -4.57 -12.69
CA MET A 52 -9.40 -3.99 -11.40
C MET A 52 -10.33 -4.90 -10.60
N ARG A 53 -10.88 -5.94 -11.24
CA ARG A 53 -11.72 -6.98 -10.65
C ARG A 53 -11.46 -8.29 -11.38
N LEU A 54 -11.61 -9.39 -10.66
CA LEU A 54 -11.67 -10.75 -11.19
C LEU A 54 -12.99 -11.38 -10.75
N GLN A 55 -13.61 -12.19 -11.60
CA GLN A 55 -14.77 -13.01 -11.21
C GLN A 55 -14.32 -14.18 -10.34
N ASP A 56 -15.27 -14.75 -9.57
CA ASP A 56 -15.01 -15.95 -8.78
C ASP A 56 -14.55 -17.11 -9.70
N GLY A 57 -13.36 -17.63 -9.43
CA GLY A 57 -12.74 -18.70 -10.23
C GLY A 57 -12.11 -18.24 -11.55
N GLU A 58 -12.10 -16.93 -11.85
CA GLU A 58 -11.38 -16.39 -13.01
C GLU A 58 -9.87 -16.54 -12.80
N SER A 59 -9.21 -17.20 -13.75
CA SER A 59 -7.76 -17.33 -13.75
C SER A 59 -7.08 -16.05 -14.23
N PHE A 60 -5.88 -15.82 -13.72
CA PHE A 60 -4.96 -14.82 -14.24
C PHE A 60 -3.53 -15.36 -14.24
N GLU A 61 -2.70 -14.78 -15.08
CA GLU A 61 -1.27 -15.01 -15.09
C GLU A 61 -0.54 -13.78 -14.58
N SER A 62 0.64 -13.98 -14.02
CA SER A 62 1.51 -12.86 -13.65
C SER A 62 2.96 -13.17 -13.99
N ASP A 63 3.59 -12.27 -14.75
CA ASP A 63 5.03 -12.27 -15.02
C ASP A 63 5.89 -12.05 -13.75
N PHE A 64 5.24 -11.76 -12.62
CA PHE A 64 5.85 -11.51 -11.31
C PHE A 64 5.77 -12.71 -10.36
N ILE A 65 5.21 -13.85 -10.78
CA ILE A 65 5.32 -15.07 -9.98
C ILE A 65 6.81 -15.41 -9.76
N ASN A 66 7.17 -15.68 -8.50
CA ASN A 66 8.53 -15.83 -7.98
C ASN A 66 9.41 -14.57 -8.02
N ALA A 67 8.85 -13.40 -8.34
CA ALA A 67 9.58 -12.14 -8.18
C ALA A 67 9.81 -11.84 -6.70
N SER A 68 10.94 -11.24 -6.39
CA SER A 68 11.20 -10.64 -5.10
C SER A 68 10.36 -9.37 -4.89
N LYS A 69 10.16 -9.01 -3.63
CA LYS A 69 9.57 -7.72 -3.25
C LYS A 69 10.36 -6.56 -3.86
N GLU A 70 11.68 -6.62 -3.83
CA GLU A 70 12.57 -5.59 -4.38
C GLU A 70 12.40 -5.44 -5.89
N GLU A 71 12.15 -6.53 -6.63
CA GLU A 71 11.83 -6.45 -8.07
C GLU A 71 10.51 -5.72 -8.32
N CYS A 72 9.46 -5.98 -7.54
CA CYS A 72 8.19 -5.25 -7.62
C CYS A 72 8.37 -3.76 -7.30
N GLN A 73 9.08 -3.45 -6.21
CA GLN A 73 9.40 -2.09 -5.78
C GLN A 73 10.17 -1.32 -6.86
N ASN A 74 11.24 -1.90 -7.40
CA ASN A 74 12.05 -1.27 -8.45
C ASN A 74 11.25 -1.09 -9.75
N TRP A 75 10.43 -2.07 -10.13
CA TRP A 75 9.59 -1.96 -11.32
C TRP A 75 8.58 -0.82 -11.18
N ALA A 76 7.92 -0.70 -10.02
CA ALA A 76 6.96 0.36 -9.75
C ALA A 76 7.64 1.75 -9.76
N LEU A 77 8.78 1.88 -9.07
CA LEU A 77 9.54 3.13 -9.03
C LEU A 77 9.97 3.59 -10.42
N ASP A 78 10.43 2.67 -11.30
CA ASP A 78 10.78 2.99 -12.70
C ASP A 78 9.59 3.58 -13.48
N LYS A 79 8.35 3.12 -13.21
CA LYS A 79 7.16 3.69 -13.86
C LYS A 79 6.78 5.03 -13.27
N TRP A 80 6.85 5.18 -11.95
CA TRP A 80 6.55 6.44 -11.26
C TRP A 80 7.49 7.57 -11.66
N LEU A 81 8.76 7.29 -11.90
CA LEU A 81 9.75 8.26 -12.40
C LEU A 81 9.50 8.73 -13.86
N GLN A 82 8.46 8.21 -14.52
CA GLN A 82 7.97 8.65 -15.82
C GLN A 82 6.55 9.23 -15.72
N PRO A 83 6.31 10.29 -14.91
CA PRO A 83 4.96 10.73 -14.55
C PRO A 83 4.15 11.25 -15.75
N ILE A 84 4.82 11.78 -16.79
CA ILE A 84 4.15 12.19 -18.04
C ILE A 84 3.50 10.98 -18.75
N LYS A 85 4.08 9.78 -18.59
CA LYS A 85 3.64 8.56 -19.27
C LYS A 85 2.68 7.72 -18.42
N PHE A 86 2.82 7.75 -17.09
CA PHE A 86 2.09 6.88 -16.17
C PHE A 86 1.41 7.64 -15.02
N ASN A 87 0.82 8.81 -15.30
CA ASN A 87 0.10 9.66 -14.32
C ASN A 87 -1.18 9.05 -13.73
N PHE A 88 -1.57 7.85 -14.17
CA PHE A 88 -2.74 7.14 -13.66
C PHE A 88 -2.38 6.13 -12.57
N ILE A 89 -1.08 5.93 -12.28
CA ILE A 89 -0.61 5.06 -11.21
C ILE A 89 -0.40 5.89 -9.95
N GLU A 90 -0.86 5.41 -8.80
CA GLU A 90 -0.60 6.04 -7.50
C GLU A 90 0.91 5.97 -7.21
N PRO A 91 1.60 7.12 -7.09
CA PRO A 91 2.96 7.11 -6.60
C PRO A 91 2.98 6.70 -5.12
N SER A 92 4.09 6.16 -4.66
CA SER A 92 4.36 5.94 -3.24
C SER A 92 3.77 4.70 -2.58
N ILE A 93 2.75 4.02 -3.10
CA ILE A 93 2.28 2.74 -2.52
C ILE A 93 2.20 1.63 -3.56
N ILE A 94 2.67 0.44 -3.19
CA ILE A 94 2.33 -0.81 -3.88
C ILE A 94 1.77 -1.83 -2.88
N ALA A 95 0.93 -2.74 -3.38
CA ALA A 95 0.46 -3.91 -2.67
C ALA A 95 1.07 -5.17 -3.28
N ILE A 96 1.45 -6.14 -2.45
CA ILE A 96 2.01 -7.42 -2.90
C ILE A 96 1.29 -8.56 -2.17
N ALA A 97 0.73 -9.47 -2.96
CA ALA A 97 0.25 -10.77 -2.52
C ALA A 97 1.36 -11.81 -2.71
N ASP A 98 1.89 -12.30 -1.60
CA ASP A 98 2.85 -13.40 -1.51
C ASP A 98 2.21 -14.66 -0.89
N GLU A 99 3.00 -15.70 -0.67
CA GLU A 99 2.57 -16.98 -0.09
C GLU A 99 1.79 -16.84 1.24
N ARG A 100 2.04 -15.76 2.00
CA ARG A 100 1.41 -15.54 3.30
C ARG A 100 -0.05 -15.09 3.11
N SER A 101 -0.32 -14.32 2.07
CA SER A 101 -1.63 -13.73 1.78
C SER A 101 -2.77 -14.74 1.76
N ALA A 102 -2.56 -15.90 1.15
CA ALA A 102 -3.58 -16.96 1.11
C ALA A 102 -3.78 -17.68 2.45
N ARG A 103 -2.81 -17.59 3.36
CA ARG A 103 -2.84 -18.26 4.67
C ARG A 103 -3.59 -17.44 5.71
N ASP A 104 -3.37 -16.13 5.76
CA ASP A 104 -3.91 -15.27 6.81
C ASP A 104 -4.66 -14.02 6.32
N GLY A 105 -4.86 -13.88 5.00
CA GLY A 105 -5.60 -12.77 4.44
C GLY A 105 -4.91 -11.43 4.65
N THR A 106 -3.58 -11.39 4.49
CA THR A 106 -2.81 -10.16 4.61
C THR A 106 -2.16 -9.77 3.28
N LEU A 107 -1.81 -8.50 3.14
CA LEU A 107 -1.03 -7.97 2.02
C LEU A 107 0.23 -7.32 2.56
N LEU A 108 1.33 -7.42 1.80
CA LEU A 108 2.48 -6.55 2.02
C LEU A 108 2.20 -5.22 1.32
N MET A 109 2.00 -4.18 2.11
CA MET A 109 1.90 -2.81 1.61
C MET A 109 3.28 -2.18 1.74
N SER A 110 3.87 -1.78 0.61
CA SER A 110 5.15 -1.08 0.61
C SER A 110 4.90 0.40 0.29
N PHE A 111 5.29 1.27 1.21
CA PHE A 111 5.24 2.72 1.08
C PHE A 111 6.61 3.27 0.73
N TYR A 112 6.75 3.99 -0.37
CA TYR A 112 7.97 4.70 -0.75
C TYR A 112 7.90 6.14 -0.28
N PHE A 113 8.88 6.54 0.54
CA PHE A 113 9.08 7.93 0.91
C PHE A 113 10.27 8.48 0.10
N GLY A 114 10.00 9.32 -0.89
CA GLY A 114 11.02 9.96 -1.73
C GLY A 114 11.61 11.22 -1.09
N ASP A 115 12.77 11.68 -1.60
CA ASP A 115 13.21 13.06 -1.37
C ASP A 115 12.47 13.99 -2.35
N ASP A 116 11.35 14.56 -1.91
CA ASP A 116 10.60 15.52 -2.74
C ASP A 116 11.31 16.88 -2.84
N ALA A 117 12.15 17.21 -1.86
CA ALA A 117 12.99 18.41 -1.85
C ALA A 117 14.30 18.15 -1.06
N PRO A 118 15.44 17.88 -1.73
CA PRO A 118 16.70 17.56 -1.05
C PRO A 118 17.25 18.71 -0.18
N ASP A 119 16.69 19.92 -0.33
CA ASP A 119 17.06 21.11 0.42
C ASP A 119 16.14 21.37 1.64
N GLU A 120 15.05 20.62 1.81
CA GLU A 120 14.19 20.72 2.98
C GLU A 120 14.72 19.83 4.11
N PRO A 121 14.78 20.33 5.36
CA PRO A 121 15.16 19.50 6.48
C PRO A 121 14.11 18.39 6.70
N PRO A 122 14.53 17.18 7.12
CA PRO A 122 13.60 16.12 7.49
C PRO A 122 12.57 16.61 8.51
N MET A 123 11.34 16.13 8.40
CA MET A 123 10.29 16.49 9.35
C MET A 123 10.58 15.84 10.70
N GLU A 124 10.89 16.66 11.70
CA GLU A 124 11.20 16.25 13.07
C GLU A 124 9.92 16.14 13.91
N PHE A 125 9.80 15.04 14.65
CA PHE A 125 8.69 14.77 15.56
C PHE A 125 9.19 14.65 16.99
N ASP A 126 8.53 15.35 17.93
CA ASP A 126 8.93 15.33 19.34
C ASP A 126 8.91 13.90 19.89
N GLY A 127 10.01 13.51 20.54
CA GLY A 127 10.19 12.16 21.08
C GLY A 127 10.58 11.06 20.07
N TYR A 128 10.54 11.32 18.75
CA TYR A 128 10.88 10.32 17.72
C TYR A 128 12.01 10.74 16.78
N GLY A 129 12.27 12.03 16.64
CA GLY A 129 13.21 12.55 15.64
C GLY A 129 12.59 12.55 14.23
N PRO A 130 13.39 12.42 13.16
CA PRO A 130 12.87 12.51 11.80
C PRO A 130 12.06 11.27 11.41
N LEU A 131 10.84 11.47 10.88
CA LEU A 131 9.99 10.36 10.40
C LEU A 131 9.49 10.62 8.95
N PRO A 132 9.47 9.59 8.08
CA PRO A 132 10.14 8.30 8.25
C PRO A 132 11.66 8.50 8.43
N PRO A 133 12.38 7.57 9.09
CA PRO A 133 13.79 7.79 9.46
C PRO A 133 14.76 8.06 8.29
N LYS A 134 14.36 7.75 7.06
CA LYS A 134 15.21 7.84 5.88
C LYS A 134 14.38 8.14 4.62
N GLY A 135 14.79 9.16 3.88
CA GLY A 135 14.30 9.43 2.52
C GLY A 135 14.75 8.38 1.49
N ASN A 136 14.14 8.42 0.31
CA ASN A 136 14.38 7.50 -0.80
C ASN A 136 14.38 6.01 -0.38
N THR A 137 13.40 5.65 0.45
CA THR A 137 13.36 4.33 1.11
C THR A 137 11.95 3.75 1.07
N TRP A 138 11.87 2.44 0.86
CA TRP A 138 10.65 1.66 0.99
C TRP A 138 10.45 1.21 2.44
N TYR A 139 9.23 1.40 2.93
CA TYR A 139 8.76 0.97 4.24
C TYR A 139 7.65 -0.05 4.07
N ASP A 140 7.86 -1.24 4.63
CA ASP A 140 6.98 -2.37 4.42
C ASP A 140 6.09 -2.62 5.63
N PHE A 141 4.79 -2.75 5.40
CA PHE A 141 3.78 -3.05 6.40
C PHE A 141 2.95 -4.24 5.93
N ARG A 142 2.96 -5.33 6.73
CA ARG A 142 2.01 -6.41 6.53
C ARG A 142 0.69 -6.02 7.19
N ILE A 143 -0.40 -5.93 6.43
CA ILE A 143 -1.71 -5.55 6.98
C ILE A 143 -2.79 -6.51 6.54
N HIS A 144 -3.91 -6.57 7.25
CA HIS A 144 -5.11 -7.23 6.71
C HIS A 144 -5.63 -6.50 5.47
N HIS A 145 -6.06 -7.26 4.46
CA HIS A 145 -6.42 -6.67 3.17
C HIS A 145 -7.58 -5.67 3.25
N ASN A 146 -8.55 -5.91 4.13
CA ASN A 146 -9.69 -5.02 4.37
C ASN A 146 -9.32 -3.65 4.97
N ALA A 147 -8.11 -3.51 5.50
CA ALA A 147 -7.61 -2.26 6.07
C ALA A 147 -6.87 -1.40 5.05
N ALA A 148 -6.68 -1.86 3.81
CA ALA A 148 -5.81 -1.15 2.87
C ALA A 148 -6.31 0.26 2.54
N GLN A 149 -7.62 0.51 2.44
CA GLN A 149 -8.12 1.87 2.22
C GLN A 149 -7.74 2.83 3.35
N LEU A 150 -7.84 2.39 4.62
CA LEU A 150 -7.40 3.19 5.76
C LEU A 150 -5.88 3.38 5.79
N PHE A 151 -5.11 2.37 5.36
CA PHE A 151 -3.67 2.51 5.20
C PHE A 151 -3.32 3.63 4.20
N HIS A 152 -4.00 3.69 3.05
CA HIS A 152 -3.83 4.78 2.09
C HIS A 152 -4.28 6.12 2.66
N ALA A 153 -5.45 6.17 3.32
CA ALA A 153 -5.96 7.37 4.00
C ALA A 153 -4.94 7.94 4.99
N SER A 154 -4.31 7.07 5.77
CA SER A 154 -3.33 7.44 6.81
C SER A 154 -2.05 8.03 6.23
N LEU A 155 -1.52 7.45 5.16
CA LEU A 155 -0.20 7.82 4.62
C LEU A 155 -0.22 8.82 3.46
N LEU A 156 -1.35 8.93 2.73
CA LEU A 156 -1.44 9.78 1.54
C LEU A 156 -2.38 10.98 1.68
N PHE A 157 -3.35 10.91 2.59
CA PHE A 157 -4.47 11.87 2.65
C PHE A 157 -4.62 12.57 4.01
N THR A 158 -3.80 12.22 5.00
CA THR A 158 -3.79 12.82 6.34
C THR A 158 -2.46 13.52 6.58
N GLU A 159 -2.44 14.54 7.44
CA GLU A 159 -1.18 15.21 7.78
C GLU A 159 -0.16 14.24 8.41
N PRO A 160 1.14 14.34 8.01
CA PRO A 160 2.20 13.48 8.54
C PRO A 160 2.31 13.43 10.06
N ASP A 161 1.99 14.51 10.78
CA ASP A 161 2.07 14.59 12.24
C ASP A 161 1.05 13.75 13.00
N ILE A 162 -0.01 13.31 12.31
CA ILE A 162 -1.00 12.40 12.88
C ILE A 162 -0.50 10.95 12.78
N PHE A 163 -0.08 10.50 11.59
CA PHE A 163 0.17 9.08 11.35
C PHE A 163 1.64 8.68 11.29
N PHE A 164 2.59 9.56 10.96
CA PHE A 164 4.01 9.16 10.89
C PHE A 164 4.55 8.67 12.25
N PRO A 165 4.21 9.29 13.39
CA PRO A 165 4.59 8.75 14.70
C PRO A 165 4.12 7.30 14.90
N ILE A 166 2.91 6.95 14.43
CA ILE A 166 2.35 5.61 14.58
C ILE A 166 3.01 4.59 13.66
N TYR A 167 3.18 4.91 12.38
CA TYR A 167 3.72 3.98 11.39
C TYR A 167 5.25 3.85 11.48
N PHE A 168 5.98 4.90 11.86
CA PHE A 168 7.43 4.92 11.79
C PHE A 168 8.11 5.13 13.14
N GLY A 169 7.43 5.80 14.09
CA GLY A 169 7.99 6.10 15.41
C GLY A 169 7.74 4.99 16.45
N ARG A 170 6.58 4.33 16.39
CA ARG A 170 6.18 3.26 17.34
C ARG A 170 5.37 2.12 16.69
N PRO A 171 5.78 1.57 15.53
CA PRO A 171 5.01 0.54 14.84
C PRO A 171 4.78 -0.72 15.66
N GLU A 172 5.69 -1.04 16.60
CA GLU A 172 5.62 -2.20 17.48
C GLU A 172 4.39 -2.20 18.41
N LYS A 173 3.78 -1.04 18.70
CA LYS A 173 2.54 -0.98 19.50
C LYS A 173 1.29 -1.46 18.74
N PHE A 174 1.37 -1.44 17.41
CA PHE A 174 0.29 -1.77 16.49
C PHE A 174 0.57 -3.03 15.68
N THR A 175 1.75 -3.61 15.83
CA THR A 175 2.14 -4.85 15.17
C THR A 175 1.93 -6.03 16.12
N ASP A 176 1.22 -7.06 15.67
CA ASP A 176 1.00 -8.27 16.45
C ASP A 176 2.24 -9.18 16.50
N GLU A 177 2.16 -10.26 17.27
CA GLU A 177 3.24 -11.24 17.42
C GLU A 177 3.62 -11.95 16.12
N THR A 178 2.74 -11.91 15.11
CA THR A 178 2.97 -12.49 13.78
C THR A 178 3.51 -11.48 12.78
N GLY A 179 3.74 -10.23 13.20
CA GLY A 179 4.24 -9.16 12.35
C GLY A 179 3.17 -8.46 11.50
N VAL A 180 1.88 -8.60 11.82
CA VAL A 180 0.79 -7.89 11.13
C VAL A 180 0.48 -6.58 11.85
N PHE A 181 0.53 -5.48 11.12
CA PHE A 181 0.19 -4.14 11.59
C PHE A 181 -1.33 -3.92 11.54
N ASP A 182 -1.93 -3.66 12.71
CA ASP A 182 -3.35 -3.38 12.88
C ASP A 182 -3.64 -1.90 12.59
N VAL A 183 -3.94 -1.62 11.32
CA VAL A 183 -4.30 -0.28 10.82
C VAL A 183 -5.57 0.27 11.49
N LEU A 184 -6.54 -0.59 11.81
CA LEU A 184 -7.80 -0.15 12.44
C LEU A 184 -7.54 0.33 13.87
N LYS A 185 -6.70 -0.39 14.61
CA LYS A 185 -6.25 0.02 15.94
C LYS A 185 -5.42 1.30 15.87
N ALA A 186 -4.53 1.43 14.90
CA ALA A 186 -3.77 2.66 14.66
C ALA A 186 -4.68 3.87 14.41
N TRP A 187 -5.69 3.71 13.55
CA TRP A 187 -6.66 4.75 13.22
C TRP A 187 -7.50 5.20 14.44
N LYS A 188 -8.02 4.25 15.21
CA LYS A 188 -8.80 4.59 16.42
C LYS A 188 -7.96 5.33 17.45
N HIS A 189 -6.70 4.95 17.61
CA HIS A 189 -5.80 5.61 18.54
C HIS A 189 -5.59 7.09 18.21
N THR A 190 -5.53 7.46 16.92
CA THR A 190 -5.44 8.88 16.52
C THR A 190 -6.71 9.66 16.79
N GLU A 191 -7.88 9.04 16.64
CA GLU A 191 -9.17 9.68 16.94
C GLU A 191 -9.34 9.92 18.44
N GLU A 192 -8.84 9.02 19.28
CA GLU A 192 -8.83 9.18 20.73
C GLU A 192 -7.85 10.28 21.17
N GLU A 193 -6.60 10.27 20.69
CA GLU A 193 -5.59 11.30 21.02
C GLU A 193 -5.98 12.72 20.53
N SER A 194 -6.80 12.83 19.47
CA SER A 194 -7.31 14.14 19.02
C SER A 194 -8.46 14.63 19.89
N SER A 195 -9.36 13.74 20.33
CA SER A 195 -10.47 14.09 21.23
C SER A 195 -10.01 14.56 22.61
N ASP A 196 -8.93 14.00 23.14
CA ASP A 196 -8.35 14.38 24.44
C ASP A 196 -7.63 15.75 24.41
N LYS A 197 -7.34 16.30 23.22
CA LYS A 197 -6.73 17.63 23.06
C LYS A 197 -7.75 18.75 22.93
N GLU A 198 -9.04 18.43 22.81
CA GLU A 198 -10.13 19.40 22.69
C GLU A 198 -10.89 19.66 24.02
N GLU A 199 -10.53 18.98 25.13
CA GLU A 199 -11.01 19.27 26.50
C GLU A 199 -10.03 20.11 27.34
#